data_AF-A0A151N1C1-F1
#
_entry.id   AF-A0A151N1C1-F1
#
_cell.length_a   1.000
_cell.length_b   1.000
_cell.length_c   1.000
_cell.angle_alpha   90.00
_cell.angle_beta   90.00
_cell.angle_gamma   90.00
#
_symmetry.space_group_name_H-M   'P 1'
#
loop_
_entity.id
_entity.type
_entity.pdbx_description
1 polymer ?
#
loop_
_entity_poly.entity_id
_entity_poly.type
_entity_poly.pdbx_seq_one_letter_code
_entity_poly.pdbx_strand_id
1 'polypeptide(L)'
;MPSVWHIPWTLNPVDRKKYIHLSGPSQSLAEEFAEAARQLKKEIPNVRFGKVDVSDQKDLKKEFNIQEFPTVKFFVNGDRKNPIDCKGVREASAFITWVKRRLGPSTVHINSTDQTEAIIEAEELAVIGFFKELHGGAVEIFYETARDVPELPFGVTATEEVFASYGIRKDTAVVFRKGKPVHNEVFEDSKQNKVELTRLIKTFTMDLVIEYNLETSVKIFDVPVENHILLFTPKNSETFNKTYENYESAAVEFRGKIMFILVDTNETRNGRVFEYFRITEVDVPAVRILNLTSDARYKMPADEVTVENLRSFCQSYLAGKAKQHVSSEEIPEDWDKNPVKVLVGKNFNQVAFNKTKNVFVMFYAPWSHECRKLLPIWDELAEEYENHKDIIIAKVDFTANDIQLIMLDRYPFFRLFPAGSDNQVVVYDGEHTLEAFAEFVEERSKPKAEVRGKDPSQEIKEDLIKEEL
;
A
#
# COMPACT_ATOMS: atom_id res chain seq x y z
N MET A 1 18.15 28.89 -20.81
CA MET A 1 18.00 29.54 -19.48
C MET A 1 17.10 28.66 -18.62
N PRO A 2 17.36 28.51 -17.31
CA PRO A 2 16.45 27.81 -16.41
C PRO A 2 15.09 28.54 -16.34
N SER A 3 13.99 27.78 -16.40
CA SER A 3 12.64 28.33 -16.29
C SER A 3 11.76 27.44 -15.41
N VAL A 4 11.04 28.05 -14.48
CA VAL A 4 10.08 27.41 -13.58
C VAL A 4 8.69 27.73 -14.12
N TRP A 5 7.90 26.71 -14.42
CA TRP A 5 6.53 26.90 -14.89
C TRP A 5 5.57 26.38 -13.83
N HIS A 6 4.71 27.25 -13.33
CA HIS A 6 3.51 26.92 -12.58
C HIS A 6 2.37 26.70 -13.57
N ILE A 7 1.44 25.81 -13.28
CA ILE A 7 0.29 25.55 -14.15
C ILE A 7 -0.96 25.75 -13.30
N PRO A 8 -1.49 26.99 -13.21
CA PRO A 8 -2.72 27.26 -12.47
C PRO A 8 -3.95 26.82 -13.28
N TRP A 9 -5.03 26.50 -12.58
CA TRP A 9 -6.37 26.43 -13.20
C TRP A 9 -6.96 27.82 -13.44
N THR A 10 -7.71 27.89 -14.54
CA THR A 10 -8.70 28.89 -14.98
C THR A 10 -8.20 30.06 -15.85
N LEU A 11 -8.56 30.00 -17.13
CA LEU A 11 -9.39 30.93 -17.89
C LEU A 11 -9.87 30.29 -19.22
N ASN A 12 -11.19 30.16 -19.38
CA ASN A 12 -11.84 29.95 -20.68
C ASN A 12 -12.15 31.34 -21.29
N PRO A 13 -11.77 31.66 -22.54
CA PRO A 13 -12.10 32.94 -23.15
C PRO A 13 -13.48 32.85 -23.79
N VAL A 14 -14.49 33.40 -23.10
CA VAL A 14 -15.64 34.17 -23.61
C VAL A 14 -16.56 34.40 -22.40
N ASP A 15 -17.04 35.64 -22.29
CA ASP A 15 -17.93 36.17 -21.27
C ASP A 15 -17.33 36.60 -19.92
N ARG A 16 -17.14 37.93 -19.85
CA ARG A 16 -17.10 38.72 -18.62
C ARG A 16 -18.31 38.36 -17.76
N LYS A 17 -18.06 38.05 -16.48
CA LYS A 17 -19.01 37.75 -15.38
C LYS A 17 -19.33 36.26 -15.17
N LYS A 18 -18.38 35.53 -14.57
CA LYS A 18 -18.63 34.53 -13.51
C LYS A 18 -17.28 34.11 -12.90
N TYR A 19 -16.99 34.64 -11.72
CA TYR A 19 -15.85 34.19 -10.91
C TYR A 19 -16.16 32.78 -10.39
N ILE A 20 -15.43 31.77 -10.87
CA ILE A 20 -15.35 30.50 -10.15
C ILE A 20 -14.09 30.61 -9.29
N HIS A 21 -14.30 30.80 -7.99
CA HIS A 21 -13.22 30.83 -7.01
C HIS A 21 -12.41 29.52 -7.12
N LEU A 22 -11.09 29.66 -7.14
CA LEU A 22 -10.17 28.55 -6.95
C LEU A 22 -10.58 27.78 -5.68
N SER A 23 -10.56 26.44 -5.70
CA SER A 23 -10.70 25.69 -4.45
C SER A 23 -9.52 26.05 -3.52
N GLY A 24 -9.79 26.17 -2.21
CA GLY A 24 -8.86 26.76 -1.24
C GLY A 24 -7.38 26.35 -1.38
N PRO A 25 -7.04 25.05 -1.48
CA PRO A 25 -5.65 24.61 -1.61
C PRO A 25 -4.95 25.03 -2.91
N SER A 26 -5.69 25.08 -4.04
CA SER A 26 -5.12 25.49 -5.33
C SER A 26 -4.89 27.00 -5.40
N GLN A 27 -5.76 27.78 -4.75
CA GLN A 27 -5.58 29.23 -4.64
C GLN A 27 -4.35 29.58 -3.81
N SER A 28 -4.24 28.96 -2.64
CA SER A 28 -3.11 29.15 -1.74
C SER A 28 -1.78 28.83 -2.43
N LEU A 29 -1.69 27.70 -3.14
CA LEU A 29 -0.43 27.34 -3.83
C LEU A 29 -0.02 28.32 -4.93
N ALA A 30 -0.99 28.87 -5.66
CA ALA A 30 -0.71 29.86 -6.72
C ALA A 30 -0.19 31.19 -6.14
N GLU A 31 -0.75 31.62 -5.00
CA GLU A 31 -0.32 32.83 -4.28
C GLU A 31 1.11 32.66 -3.73
N GLU A 32 1.39 31.53 -3.08
CA GLU A 32 2.72 31.18 -2.56
C GLU A 32 3.78 31.08 -3.67
N PHE A 33 3.42 30.49 -4.83
CA PHE A 33 4.30 30.44 -5.99
C PHE A 33 4.59 31.86 -6.54
N ALA A 34 3.58 32.73 -6.61
CA ALA A 34 3.74 34.09 -7.09
C ALA A 34 4.62 34.95 -6.16
N GLU A 35 4.49 34.75 -4.84
CA GLU A 35 5.37 35.33 -3.82
C GLU A 35 6.83 34.90 -4.04
N ALA A 36 7.08 33.59 -4.11
CA ALA A 36 8.41 33.04 -4.34
C ALA A 36 9.04 33.57 -5.64
N ALA A 37 8.27 33.59 -6.73
CA ALA A 37 8.72 34.12 -8.01
C ALA A 37 9.14 35.59 -7.92
N ARG A 38 8.40 36.42 -7.15
CA ARG A 38 8.74 37.84 -6.97
C ARG A 38 10.04 38.03 -6.21
N GLN A 39 10.27 37.23 -5.17
CA GLN A 39 11.51 37.27 -4.38
C GLN A 39 12.69 36.77 -5.20
N LEU A 40 12.59 35.59 -5.82
CA LEU A 40 13.65 34.99 -6.65
C LEU A 40 14.01 35.84 -7.86
N LYS A 41 13.07 36.57 -8.45
CA LYS A 41 13.37 37.48 -9.57
C LYS A 41 14.38 38.56 -9.18
N LYS A 42 14.41 39.00 -7.92
CA LYS A 42 15.37 39.99 -7.41
C LYS A 42 16.75 39.36 -7.17
N GLU A 43 16.77 38.13 -6.67
CA GLU A 43 18.00 37.46 -6.22
C GLU A 43 18.70 36.67 -7.33
N ILE A 44 17.94 36.09 -8.26
CA ILE A 44 18.43 35.21 -9.32
C ILE A 44 17.81 35.62 -10.67
N PRO A 45 18.30 36.69 -11.32
CA PRO A 45 17.67 37.28 -12.51
C PRO A 45 17.65 36.36 -13.75
N ASN A 46 18.42 35.27 -13.71
CA ASN A 46 18.52 34.27 -14.78
C ASN A 46 17.43 33.20 -14.74
N VAL A 47 16.58 33.20 -13.69
CA VAL A 47 15.43 32.30 -13.59
C VAL A 47 14.19 33.00 -14.13
N ARG A 48 13.44 32.31 -14.97
CA ARG A 48 12.13 32.78 -15.44
C ARG A 48 11.02 32.00 -14.75
N PHE A 49 9.96 32.68 -14.36
CA PHE A 49 8.75 32.07 -13.80
C PHE A 49 7.62 32.26 -14.80
N GLY A 50 6.91 31.18 -15.11
CA GLY A 50 5.80 31.18 -16.05
C GLY A 50 4.55 30.57 -15.43
N LYS A 51 3.38 30.94 -15.97
CA LYS A 51 2.13 30.24 -15.70
C LYS A 51 1.51 29.73 -17.00
N VAL A 52 1.03 28.50 -17.05
CA VAL A 52 0.35 27.93 -18.24
C VAL A 52 -1.02 27.41 -17.83
N ASP A 53 -2.07 27.79 -18.54
CA ASP A 53 -3.36 27.10 -18.44
C ASP A 53 -3.36 25.95 -19.45
N VAL A 54 -3.57 24.74 -18.96
CA VAL A 54 -3.60 23.53 -19.78
C VAL A 54 -4.99 22.88 -19.83
N SER A 55 -6.03 23.57 -19.36
CA SER A 55 -7.43 23.10 -19.36
C SER A 55 -7.81 22.49 -20.72
N ASP A 56 -7.53 23.22 -21.80
CA ASP A 56 -7.81 22.80 -23.17
C ASP A 56 -6.59 22.28 -23.95
N GLN A 57 -5.41 22.22 -23.31
CA GLN A 57 -4.14 21.84 -23.95
C GLN A 57 -3.83 20.36 -23.73
N LYS A 58 -4.55 19.48 -24.44
CA LYS A 58 -4.39 18.01 -24.30
C LYS A 58 -2.96 17.54 -24.59
N ASP A 59 -2.30 18.13 -25.58
CA ASP A 59 -0.94 17.75 -25.96
C ASP A 59 0.07 18.11 -24.87
N LEU A 60 -0.03 19.30 -24.27
CA LEU A 60 0.83 19.70 -23.15
C LEU A 60 0.58 18.84 -21.90
N LYS A 61 -0.68 18.53 -21.59
CA LYS A 61 -1.04 17.61 -20.49
C LYS A 61 -0.38 16.24 -20.68
N LYS A 62 -0.46 15.69 -21.89
CA LYS A 62 0.12 14.39 -22.22
C LYS A 62 1.65 14.42 -22.21
N GLU A 63 2.24 15.43 -22.86
CA GLU A 63 3.69 15.59 -22.98
C GLU A 63 4.38 15.66 -21.61
N PHE A 64 3.79 16.40 -20.67
CA PHE A 64 4.37 16.58 -19.34
C PHE A 64 3.73 15.71 -18.26
N ASN A 65 2.91 14.72 -18.65
CA ASN A 65 2.19 13.82 -17.75
C ASN A 65 1.48 14.54 -16.59
N ILE A 66 0.69 15.56 -16.91
CA ILE A 66 -0.06 16.35 -15.93
C ILE A 66 -1.36 15.63 -15.60
N GLN A 67 -1.42 14.97 -14.44
CA GLN A 67 -2.60 14.21 -14.00
C GLN A 67 -3.42 14.94 -12.92
N GLU A 68 -2.78 15.80 -12.16
CA GLU A 68 -3.39 16.52 -11.03
C GLU A 68 -3.02 18.00 -11.08
N PHE A 69 -3.72 18.82 -10.29
CA PHE A 69 -3.49 20.25 -10.29
C PHE A 69 -3.55 20.85 -8.88
N PRO A 70 -2.73 21.88 -8.60
CA PRO A 70 -1.73 22.47 -9.50
C PRO A 70 -0.48 21.59 -9.64
N THR A 71 0.17 21.59 -10.81
CA THR A 71 1.51 21.01 -10.99
C THR A 71 2.55 22.10 -11.20
N VAL A 72 3.69 22.00 -10.53
CA VAL A 72 4.84 22.89 -10.73
C VAL A 72 6.01 22.09 -11.29
N LYS A 73 6.54 22.52 -12.44
CA LYS A 73 7.67 21.87 -13.12
C LYS A 73 8.83 22.83 -13.30
N PHE A 74 10.04 22.34 -13.06
CA PHE A 74 11.29 23.08 -13.23
C PHE A 74 12.08 22.55 -14.42
N PHE A 75 12.43 23.45 -15.33
CA PHE A 75 13.13 23.14 -16.56
C PHE A 75 14.53 23.72 -16.50
N VAL A 76 15.53 22.85 -16.49
CA VAL A 76 16.95 23.24 -16.48
C VAL A 76 17.42 23.39 -17.91
N ASN A 77 18.01 24.54 -18.24
CA ASN A 77 18.61 24.81 -19.56
C ASN A 77 17.69 24.59 -20.77
N GLY A 78 16.37 24.64 -20.57
CA GLY A 78 15.39 24.39 -21.64
C GLY A 78 15.21 22.92 -21.99
N ASP A 79 15.71 21.98 -21.16
CA ASP A 79 15.42 20.56 -21.31
C ASP A 79 13.92 20.32 -21.10
N ARG A 80 13.22 20.14 -22.21
CA ARG A 80 11.78 19.84 -22.25
C ARG A 80 11.48 18.37 -22.00
N LYS A 81 12.47 17.49 -22.16
CA LYS A 81 12.28 16.04 -22.04
C LYS A 81 12.29 15.58 -20.59
N ASN A 82 13.11 16.22 -19.75
CA ASN A 82 13.29 15.85 -18.34
C ASN A 82 12.96 17.02 -17.38
N PRO A 83 11.71 17.54 -17.39
CA PRO A 83 11.32 18.53 -16.40
C PRO A 83 11.26 17.89 -15.01
N ILE A 84 11.70 18.63 -14.01
CA ILE A 84 11.77 18.12 -12.65
C ILE A 84 10.56 18.63 -11.86
N ASP A 85 9.78 17.70 -11.30
CA ASP A 85 8.58 18.02 -10.52
C ASP A 85 8.92 18.67 -9.18
N CYS A 86 8.12 19.67 -8.80
CA CYS A 86 8.12 20.27 -7.47
C CYS A 86 6.94 19.70 -6.67
N LYS A 87 7.17 18.57 -6.02
CA LYS A 87 6.17 17.87 -5.20
C LYS A 87 6.27 18.32 -3.74
N GLY A 88 5.14 18.34 -3.03
CA GLY A 88 5.07 18.60 -1.59
C GLY A 88 5.39 20.03 -1.14
N VAL A 89 6.01 20.87 -1.98
CA VAL A 89 6.30 22.27 -1.64
C VAL A 89 5.02 23.10 -1.76
N ARG A 90 4.67 23.81 -0.68
CA ARG A 90 3.43 24.59 -0.59
C ARG A 90 3.62 26.04 -0.15
N GLU A 91 4.74 26.37 0.47
CA GLU A 91 5.05 27.70 0.99
C GLU A 91 6.11 28.42 0.14
N ALA A 92 6.02 29.74 0.03
CA ALA A 92 6.93 30.56 -0.77
C ALA A 92 8.39 30.44 -0.32
N SER A 93 8.64 30.44 0.99
CA SER A 93 9.96 30.24 1.59
C SER A 93 10.57 28.91 1.15
N ALA A 94 9.78 27.84 1.20
CA ALA A 94 10.19 26.50 0.77
C ALA A 94 10.44 26.44 -0.75
N PHE A 95 9.62 27.11 -1.57
CA PHE A 95 9.87 27.24 -3.01
C PHE A 95 11.19 27.97 -3.31
N ILE A 96 11.48 29.06 -2.60
CA ILE A 96 12.72 29.83 -2.74
C ILE A 96 13.93 28.94 -2.45
N THR A 97 13.90 28.25 -1.30
CA THR A 97 14.96 27.32 -0.91
C THR A 97 15.13 26.21 -1.95
N TRP A 98 14.04 25.59 -2.39
CA TRP A 98 14.06 24.52 -3.38
C TRP A 98 14.65 24.97 -4.73
N VAL A 99 14.28 26.15 -5.23
CA VAL A 99 14.83 26.69 -6.48
C VAL A 99 16.32 27.03 -6.32
N LYS A 100 16.70 27.65 -5.21
CA LYS A 100 18.11 27.98 -4.91
C LYS A 100 18.98 26.73 -4.87
N ARG A 101 18.54 25.68 -4.19
CA ARG A 101 19.30 24.41 -4.10
C ARG A 101 19.47 23.74 -5.46
N ARG A 102 18.49 23.88 -6.37
CA ARG A 102 18.60 23.36 -7.76
C ARG A 102 19.47 24.19 -8.70
N LEU A 103 19.71 25.46 -8.38
CA LEU A 103 20.53 26.37 -9.18
C LEU A 103 21.95 26.51 -8.67
N GLY A 104 22.16 26.27 -7.38
CA GLY A 104 23.47 26.19 -6.76
C GLY A 104 24.27 24.96 -7.21
N PRO A 105 25.55 24.86 -6.83
CA PRO A 105 26.30 23.64 -7.01
C PRO A 105 25.59 22.50 -6.28
N SER A 106 25.41 21.36 -6.96
CA SER A 106 24.72 20.20 -6.39
C SER A 106 25.49 19.57 -5.21
N THR A 107 26.76 19.93 -5.04
CA THR A 107 27.64 19.44 -3.97
C THR A 107 28.57 20.56 -3.51
N VAL A 108 28.92 20.56 -2.23
CA VAL A 108 29.98 21.42 -1.67
C VAL A 108 31.33 20.70 -1.76
N HIS A 109 32.36 21.39 -2.27
CA HIS A 109 33.72 20.84 -2.28
C HIS A 109 34.33 20.90 -0.87
N ILE A 110 34.87 19.78 -0.40
CA ILE A 110 35.40 19.59 0.95
C ILE A 110 36.91 19.38 0.87
N ASN A 111 37.65 20.20 1.60
CA ASN A 111 39.10 20.18 1.70
C ASN A 111 39.64 19.75 3.07
N SER A 112 38.78 19.62 4.08
CA SER A 112 39.19 19.28 5.46
C SER A 112 38.10 18.50 6.21
N THR A 113 38.48 17.89 7.33
CA THR A 113 37.57 17.20 8.25
C THR A 113 36.53 18.16 8.82
N ASP A 114 36.93 19.37 9.24
CA ASP A 114 36.03 20.38 9.82
C ASP A 114 34.90 20.77 8.85
N GLN A 115 35.21 20.87 7.54
CA GLN A 115 34.19 21.13 6.52
C GLN A 115 33.23 19.96 6.34
N THR A 116 33.74 18.73 6.49
CA THR A 116 32.91 17.52 6.45
C THR A 116 31.95 17.49 7.63
N GLU A 117 32.48 17.71 8.85
CA GLU A 117 31.72 17.77 10.09
C GLU A 117 30.62 18.83 10.02
N ALA A 118 30.95 20.04 9.57
CA ALA A 118 29.97 21.12 9.39
C ALA A 118 28.80 20.72 8.47
N ILE A 119 29.05 19.93 7.41
CA ILE A 119 27.99 19.48 6.49
C ILE A 119 27.14 18.37 7.12
N ILE A 120 27.76 17.37 7.77
CA ILE A 120 27.04 16.23 8.33
C ILE A 120 26.29 16.55 9.64
N GLU A 121 26.63 17.66 10.29
CA GLU A 121 25.97 18.16 11.49
C GLU A 121 24.91 19.25 11.21
N ALA A 122 24.94 19.88 10.02
CA ALA A 122 24.01 20.96 9.69
C ALA A 122 22.55 20.51 9.59
N GLU A 123 22.32 19.27 9.18
CA GLU A 123 20.98 18.69 8.95
C GLU A 123 20.93 17.26 9.51
N GLU A 124 19.73 16.72 9.67
CA GLU A 124 19.57 15.33 10.17
C GLU A 124 20.22 14.30 9.24
N LEU A 125 20.23 14.56 7.94
CA LEU A 125 20.80 13.70 6.91
C LEU A 125 21.75 14.51 6.02
N ALA A 126 22.86 13.89 5.64
CA ALA A 126 23.81 14.43 4.68
C ALA A 126 24.45 13.31 3.86
N VAL A 127 24.95 13.63 2.67
CA VAL A 127 25.66 12.66 1.83
C VAL A 127 27.03 13.20 1.43
N ILE A 128 28.10 12.45 1.74
CA ILE A 128 29.46 12.84 1.37
C ILE A 128 30.00 11.84 0.34
N GLY A 129 30.41 12.36 -0.82
CA GLY A 129 31.09 11.62 -1.86
C GLY A 129 32.60 11.70 -1.68
N PHE A 130 33.23 10.55 -1.46
CA PHE A 130 34.68 10.40 -1.40
C PHE A 130 35.13 9.87 -2.76
N PHE A 131 35.69 10.72 -3.63
CA PHE A 131 36.12 10.33 -4.97
C PHE A 131 37.56 10.79 -5.23
N LYS A 132 38.41 9.89 -5.74
CA LYS A 132 39.81 10.22 -6.06
C LYS A 132 39.91 11.24 -7.20
N GLU A 133 39.00 11.18 -8.15
CA GLU A 133 38.86 12.15 -9.24
C GLU A 133 37.49 12.82 -9.16
N LEU A 134 37.47 14.16 -9.24
CA LEU A 134 36.23 14.96 -9.11
C LEU A 134 35.61 15.36 -10.44
N HIS A 135 36.07 14.75 -11.54
CA HIS A 135 35.57 14.96 -12.88
C HIS A 135 35.50 13.63 -13.63
N GLY A 136 34.45 13.42 -14.43
CA GLY A 136 34.32 12.25 -15.28
C GLY A 136 34.10 10.93 -14.51
N GLY A 137 33.67 9.90 -15.23
CA GLY A 137 33.44 8.58 -14.63
C GLY A 137 32.34 8.57 -13.58
N ALA A 138 32.59 7.88 -12.46
CA ALA A 138 31.62 7.58 -11.41
C ALA A 138 31.10 8.81 -10.65
N VAL A 139 31.93 9.85 -10.47
CA VAL A 139 31.55 11.06 -9.72
C VAL A 139 30.46 11.86 -10.42
N GLU A 140 30.34 11.76 -11.75
CA GLU A 140 29.25 12.42 -12.50
C GLU A 140 27.88 11.87 -12.10
N ILE A 141 27.78 10.55 -11.85
CA ILE A 141 26.55 9.92 -11.35
C ILE A 141 26.19 10.47 -9.96
N PHE A 142 27.20 10.69 -9.11
CA PHE A 142 27.01 11.29 -7.80
C PHE A 142 26.52 12.73 -7.90
N TYR A 143 27.13 13.56 -8.75
CA TYR A 143 26.67 14.93 -8.99
C TYR A 143 25.25 14.98 -9.55
N GLU A 144 24.94 14.14 -10.53
CA GLU A 144 23.59 14.05 -11.10
C GLU A 144 22.56 13.60 -10.07
N THR A 145 22.93 12.67 -9.19
CA THR A 145 22.05 12.24 -8.09
C THR A 145 21.82 13.36 -7.08
N ALA A 146 22.87 14.11 -6.73
CA ALA A 146 22.76 15.25 -5.82
C ALA A 146 21.84 16.35 -6.38
N ARG A 147 21.78 16.53 -7.71
CA ARG A 147 20.81 17.44 -8.38
C ARG A 147 19.37 16.96 -8.23
N ASP A 148 19.15 15.65 -8.23
CA ASP A 148 17.82 15.03 -8.16
C ASP A 148 17.28 14.93 -6.71
N VAL A 149 18.15 15.13 -5.71
CA VAL A 149 17.82 15.09 -4.27
C VAL A 149 18.19 16.44 -3.60
N PRO A 150 17.63 17.57 -4.05
CA PRO A 150 17.99 18.90 -3.55
C PRO A 150 17.56 19.14 -2.08
N GLU A 151 16.72 18.29 -1.51
CA GLU A 151 16.32 18.35 -0.11
C GLU A 151 17.46 18.01 0.86
N LEU A 152 18.50 17.28 0.41
CA LEU A 152 19.63 16.90 1.24
C LEU A 152 20.89 17.73 0.94
N PRO A 153 21.73 18.00 1.96
CA PRO A 153 23.06 18.53 1.75
C PRO A 153 24.00 17.45 1.20
N PHE A 154 24.74 17.80 0.14
CA PHE A 154 25.77 16.95 -0.42
C PHE A 154 27.14 17.62 -0.36
N GLY A 155 28.14 16.83 0.02
CA GLY A 155 29.54 17.19 -0.03
C GLY A 155 30.33 16.26 -0.97
N VAL A 156 31.43 16.72 -1.51
CA VAL A 156 32.37 15.91 -2.29
C VAL A 156 33.81 16.23 -1.91
N THR A 157 34.65 15.22 -1.78
CA THR A 157 36.07 15.38 -1.46
C THR A 157 36.94 14.42 -2.26
N ALA A 158 38.14 14.89 -2.60
CA ALA A 158 39.27 14.09 -3.06
C ALA A 158 40.44 14.10 -2.06
N THR A 159 40.25 14.71 -0.88
CA THR A 159 41.32 14.93 0.09
C THR A 159 41.65 13.64 0.84
N GLU A 160 42.87 13.11 0.66
CA GLU A 160 43.32 11.84 1.27
C GLU A 160 43.19 11.81 2.80
N GLU A 161 43.41 12.94 3.48
CA GLU A 161 43.23 13.07 4.93
C GLU A 161 41.78 12.83 5.35
N VAL A 162 40.82 13.38 4.59
CA VAL A 162 39.38 13.19 4.82
C VAL A 162 38.99 11.74 4.52
N PHE A 163 39.56 11.11 3.50
CA PHE A 163 39.38 9.67 3.29
C PHE A 163 39.87 8.85 4.49
N ALA A 164 41.05 9.17 5.01
CA ALA A 164 41.66 8.46 6.12
C ALA A 164 40.85 8.62 7.43
N SER A 165 40.31 9.81 7.72
CA SER A 165 39.53 10.07 8.94
C SER A 165 38.24 9.25 9.01
N TYR A 166 37.63 8.95 7.86
CA TYR A 166 36.42 8.12 7.76
C TYR A 166 36.71 6.66 7.38
N GLY A 167 37.99 6.27 7.26
CA GLY A 167 38.39 4.89 6.96
C GLY A 167 38.07 4.43 5.53
N ILE A 168 37.93 5.36 4.58
CA ILE A 168 37.52 5.09 3.20
C ILE A 168 38.75 4.97 2.30
N ARG A 169 38.75 4.00 1.38
CA ARG A 169 39.90 3.71 0.50
C ARG A 169 39.56 3.69 -0.99
N LYS A 170 38.28 3.56 -1.30
CA LYS A 170 37.71 3.48 -2.65
C LYS A 170 36.73 4.61 -2.83
N ASP A 171 36.40 4.91 -4.08
CA ASP A 171 35.36 5.87 -4.40
C ASP A 171 34.03 5.40 -3.76
N THR A 172 33.45 6.21 -2.89
CA THR A 172 32.34 5.82 -2.01
C THR A 172 31.44 7.01 -1.74
N ALA A 173 30.12 6.84 -1.86
CA ALA A 173 29.15 7.79 -1.28
C ALA A 173 28.74 7.28 0.10
N VAL A 174 28.83 8.14 1.10
CA VAL A 174 28.45 7.81 2.47
C VAL A 174 27.24 8.64 2.88
N VAL A 175 26.19 7.96 3.33
CA VAL A 175 25.03 8.61 3.93
C VAL A 175 25.27 8.75 5.42
N PHE A 176 25.15 9.96 5.93
CA PHE A 176 25.23 10.29 7.34
C PHE A 176 23.85 10.60 7.88
N ARG A 177 23.57 10.13 9.11
CA ARG A 177 22.39 10.50 9.89
C ARG A 177 22.84 10.97 11.26
N LYS A 178 22.49 12.21 11.63
CA LYS A 178 22.89 12.85 12.90
C LYS A 178 24.41 12.73 13.13
N GLY A 179 25.19 13.10 12.11
CA GLY A 179 26.65 13.04 12.12
C GLY A 179 27.29 11.64 12.01
N LYS A 180 26.52 10.55 12.02
CA LYS A 180 27.06 9.17 11.99
C LYS A 180 26.86 8.51 10.64
N PRO A 181 27.85 7.77 10.10
CA PRO A 181 27.69 7.03 8.87
C PRO A 181 26.66 5.90 9.08
N VAL A 182 25.65 5.84 8.21
CA VAL A 182 24.59 4.81 8.25
C VAL A 182 24.58 3.92 7.01
N HIS A 183 25.22 4.35 5.91
CA HIS A 183 25.37 3.53 4.70
C HIS A 183 26.59 3.96 3.89
N ASN A 184 27.31 2.98 3.35
CA ASN A 184 28.44 3.18 2.45
C ASN A 184 28.12 2.54 1.10
N GLU A 185 27.99 3.35 0.06
CA GLU A 185 27.80 2.90 -1.32
C GLU A 185 29.12 3.01 -2.07
N VAL A 186 29.80 1.87 -2.27
CA VAL A 186 31.09 1.82 -2.97
C VAL A 186 30.86 1.85 -4.47
N PHE A 187 31.58 2.73 -5.18
CA PHE A 187 31.55 2.81 -6.63
C PHE A 187 32.55 1.80 -7.22
N GLU A 188 32.04 0.88 -8.06
CA GLU A 188 32.83 -0.16 -8.73
C GLU A 188 32.57 -0.03 -10.23
N ASP A 189 33.63 -0.07 -11.04
CA ASP A 189 33.53 0.14 -12.49
C ASP A 189 32.35 -0.63 -13.11
N SER A 190 31.45 0.11 -13.77
CA SER A 190 30.26 -0.32 -14.53
C SER A 190 28.97 -0.74 -13.79
N LYS A 191 28.89 -0.68 -12.45
CA LYS A 191 27.66 -1.11 -11.74
C LYS A 191 26.71 0.01 -11.34
N GLN A 192 27.19 1.22 -11.08
CA GLN A 192 26.34 2.24 -10.46
C GLN A 192 25.36 2.83 -11.47
N ASN A 193 24.08 2.73 -11.13
CA ASN A 193 22.99 3.36 -11.86
C ASN A 193 22.50 4.56 -11.05
N LYS A 194 22.41 5.74 -11.69
CA LYS A 194 21.85 6.96 -11.09
C LYS A 194 20.50 6.71 -10.41
N VAL A 195 19.64 5.92 -11.04
CA VAL A 195 18.30 5.59 -10.51
C VAL A 195 18.42 4.81 -9.19
N GLU A 196 19.33 3.85 -9.12
CA GLU A 196 19.54 3.04 -7.92
C GLU A 196 20.15 3.85 -6.78
N LEU A 197 21.15 4.70 -7.07
CA LEU A 197 21.75 5.59 -6.08
C LEU A 197 20.73 6.61 -5.55
N THR A 198 19.93 7.20 -6.43
CA THR A 198 18.84 8.12 -6.06
C THR A 198 17.83 7.42 -5.15
N ARG A 199 17.40 6.21 -5.52
CA ARG A 199 16.48 5.39 -4.71
C ARG A 199 17.05 5.08 -3.33
N LEU A 200 18.30 4.65 -3.28
CA LEU A 200 19.01 4.32 -2.05
C LEU A 200 19.05 5.53 -1.11
N ILE A 201 19.52 6.69 -1.60
CA ILE A 201 19.62 7.92 -0.81
C ILE A 201 18.24 8.38 -0.34
N LYS A 202 17.24 8.44 -1.24
CA LYS A 202 15.86 8.79 -0.87
C LYS A 202 15.23 7.83 0.13
N THR A 203 15.67 6.57 0.17
CA THR A 203 15.22 5.65 1.22
C THR A 203 15.68 6.12 2.61
N PHE A 204 16.84 6.79 2.73
CA PHE A 204 17.31 7.36 3.99
C PHE A 204 16.53 8.60 4.45
N THR A 205 15.78 9.28 3.57
CA THR A 205 14.90 10.40 3.96
C THR A 205 13.60 9.94 4.62
N MET A 206 13.38 8.62 4.71
CA MET A 206 12.22 8.01 5.34
C MET A 206 12.63 7.30 6.63
N ASP A 207 11.67 7.22 7.55
CA ASP A 207 11.77 6.32 8.70
C ASP A 207 11.77 4.85 8.25
N LEU A 208 12.17 3.95 9.16
CA LEU A 208 12.14 2.52 8.87
C LEU A 208 10.71 2.02 8.61
N VAL A 209 9.76 2.52 9.40
CA VAL A 209 8.33 2.33 9.22
C VAL A 209 7.70 3.70 9.10
N ILE A 210 6.91 3.92 8.05
CA ILE A 210 6.22 5.20 7.81
C ILE A 210 4.71 5.01 8.03
N GLU A 211 4.09 5.83 8.86
CA GLU A 211 2.64 5.81 9.01
C GLU A 211 2.00 6.46 7.78
N TYR A 212 1.02 5.79 7.16
CA TYR A 212 0.24 6.33 6.05
C TYR A 212 -0.79 7.33 6.56
N ASN A 213 -0.68 8.59 6.10
CA ASN A 213 -1.64 9.65 6.34
C ASN A 213 -1.56 10.71 5.23
N LEU A 214 -2.34 11.79 5.35
CA LEU A 214 -2.39 12.87 4.35
C LEU A 214 -1.04 13.56 4.12
N GLU A 215 -0.18 13.64 5.13
CA GLU A 215 1.12 14.29 5.04
C GLU A 215 2.19 13.36 4.43
N THR A 216 2.21 12.10 4.85
CA THR A 216 3.24 11.13 4.45
C THR A 216 2.94 10.46 3.12
N SER A 217 1.67 10.39 2.69
CA SER A 217 1.27 9.75 1.43
C SER A 217 2.06 10.27 0.22
N VAL A 218 2.26 11.58 0.11
CA VAL A 218 3.02 12.20 -0.98
C VAL A 218 4.49 11.77 -0.94
N LYS A 219 5.09 11.66 0.26
CA LYS A 219 6.48 11.24 0.44
C LYS A 219 6.66 9.75 0.10
N ILE A 220 5.72 8.91 0.52
CA ILE A 220 5.70 7.46 0.23
C ILE A 220 5.84 7.23 -1.29
N PHE A 221 5.04 7.94 -2.11
CA PHE A 221 5.07 7.78 -3.56
C PHE A 221 6.20 8.55 -4.27
N ASP A 222 6.95 9.41 -3.57
CA ASP A 222 8.11 10.09 -4.15
C ASP A 222 9.41 9.29 -4.04
N VAL A 223 9.48 8.36 -3.08
CA VAL A 223 10.59 7.43 -2.95
C VAL A 223 10.37 6.26 -3.93
N PRO A 224 11.29 6.02 -4.88
CA PRO A 224 11.08 5.06 -5.96
C PRO A 224 11.33 3.61 -5.50
N VAL A 225 10.60 3.15 -4.49
CA VAL A 225 10.61 1.76 -4.02
C VAL A 225 9.30 1.12 -4.46
N GLU A 226 9.37 0.22 -5.44
CA GLU A 226 8.18 -0.35 -6.07
C GLU A 226 7.39 -1.31 -5.16
N ASN A 227 8.03 -1.85 -4.13
CA ASN A 227 7.43 -2.86 -3.27
C ASN A 227 7.08 -2.24 -1.92
N HIS A 228 5.80 -2.20 -1.60
CA HIS A 228 5.31 -1.71 -0.32
C HIS A 228 4.79 -2.88 0.49
N ILE A 229 5.22 -3.02 1.74
CA ILE A 229 4.56 -3.88 2.72
C ILE A 229 3.75 -2.98 3.65
N LEU A 230 2.49 -3.37 3.89
CA LEU A 230 1.54 -2.61 4.68
C LEU A 230 1.10 -3.45 5.88
N LEU A 231 1.22 -2.89 7.07
CA LEU A 231 0.64 -3.41 8.31
C LEU A 231 -0.64 -2.64 8.62
N PHE A 232 -1.77 -3.32 8.60
CA PHE A 232 -3.07 -2.82 9.03
C PHE A 232 -3.28 -3.23 10.48
N THR A 233 -3.27 -2.26 11.40
CA THR A 233 -3.48 -2.52 12.83
C THR A 233 -4.07 -1.29 13.53
N PRO A 234 -4.92 -1.45 14.55
CA PRO A 234 -5.44 -0.33 15.32
C PRO A 234 -4.38 0.13 16.30
N LYS A 235 -4.05 1.42 16.28
CA LYS A 235 -3.05 1.98 17.20
C LYS A 235 -3.49 1.94 18.66
N ASN A 236 -4.80 1.82 18.92
CA ASN A 236 -5.34 1.75 20.27
C ASN A 236 -5.40 0.32 20.86
N SER A 237 -4.99 -0.72 20.11
CA SER A 237 -4.98 -2.09 20.62
C SER A 237 -3.86 -2.32 21.65
N GLU A 238 -4.15 -3.13 22.67
CA GLU A 238 -3.17 -3.58 23.66
C GLU A 238 -1.98 -4.34 23.03
N THR A 239 -2.19 -4.97 21.87
CA THR A 239 -1.15 -5.72 21.14
C THR A 239 -0.35 -4.85 20.17
N PHE A 240 -0.69 -3.56 20.03
CA PHE A 240 -0.08 -2.67 19.04
C PHE A 240 1.43 -2.56 19.19
N ASN A 241 1.93 -2.25 20.40
CA ASN A 241 3.36 -2.01 20.63
C ASN A 241 4.21 -3.23 20.21
N LYS A 242 3.84 -4.43 20.66
CA LYS A 242 4.53 -5.67 20.28
C LYS A 242 4.49 -5.92 18.78
N THR A 243 3.34 -5.67 18.15
CA THR A 243 3.17 -5.82 16.70
C THR A 243 4.05 -4.85 15.92
N TYR A 244 4.08 -3.59 16.35
CA TYR A 244 4.90 -2.53 15.77
C TYR A 244 6.40 -2.81 15.93
N GLU A 245 6.86 -3.20 17.12
CA GLU A 245 8.26 -3.54 17.39
C GLU A 245 8.75 -4.69 16.51
N ASN A 246 7.94 -5.74 16.33
CA ASN A 246 8.25 -6.84 15.41
C ASN A 246 8.34 -6.35 13.96
N TYR A 247 7.42 -5.47 13.57
CA TYR A 247 7.35 -4.91 12.22
C TYR A 247 8.56 -4.02 11.89
N GLU A 248 8.91 -3.12 12.80
CA GLU A 248 10.08 -2.25 12.70
C GLU A 248 11.39 -3.04 12.70
N SER A 249 11.50 -4.06 13.56
CA SER A 249 12.68 -4.94 13.62
C SER A 249 12.90 -5.69 12.30
N ALA A 250 11.83 -6.13 11.64
CA ALA A 250 11.93 -6.77 10.33
C ALA A 250 12.32 -5.77 9.22
N ALA A 251 11.85 -4.51 9.30
CA ALA A 251 12.07 -3.48 8.28
C ALA A 251 13.55 -3.20 7.98
N VAL A 252 14.42 -3.36 8.99
CA VAL A 252 15.88 -3.11 8.88
C VAL A 252 16.51 -3.91 7.74
N GLU A 253 16.15 -5.18 7.57
CA GLU A 253 16.74 -6.09 6.57
C GLU A 253 16.34 -5.73 5.12
N PHE A 254 15.20 -5.06 4.95
CA PHE A 254 14.59 -4.83 3.64
C PHE A 254 14.64 -3.38 3.18
N ARG A 255 15.38 -2.51 3.90
CA ARG A 255 15.55 -1.09 3.55
C ARG A 255 15.96 -0.93 2.07
N GLY A 256 15.18 -0.14 1.33
CA GLY A 256 15.41 0.16 -0.10
C GLY A 256 14.93 -0.92 -1.07
N LYS A 257 14.56 -2.10 -0.57
CA LYS A 257 13.98 -3.21 -1.35
C LYS A 257 12.46 -3.27 -1.20
N ILE A 258 11.98 -3.11 0.04
CA ILE A 258 10.57 -3.06 0.40
C ILE A 258 10.36 -1.91 1.40
N MET A 259 9.39 -1.04 1.15
CA MET A 259 9.01 0.04 2.05
C MET A 259 7.98 -0.44 3.06
N PHE A 260 8.24 -0.27 4.36
CA PHE A 260 7.34 -0.67 5.44
C PHE A 260 6.40 0.47 5.80
N ILE A 261 5.10 0.23 5.69
CA ILE A 261 4.05 1.23 5.85
C ILE A 261 3.08 0.76 6.93
N LEU A 262 2.85 1.58 7.94
CA LEU A 262 1.81 1.37 8.94
C LEU A 262 0.51 2.04 8.48
N VAL A 263 -0.61 1.32 8.53
CA VAL A 263 -1.94 1.86 8.29
C VAL A 263 -2.78 1.68 9.55
N ASP A 264 -3.08 2.79 10.22
CA ASP A 264 -3.95 2.77 11.40
C ASP A 264 -5.39 2.45 10.99
N THR A 265 -5.94 1.36 11.55
CA THR A 265 -7.31 0.94 11.29
C THR A 265 -8.36 1.71 12.08
N ASN A 266 -7.95 2.51 13.08
CA ASN A 266 -8.85 3.44 13.76
C ASN A 266 -9.03 4.77 13.02
N GLU A 267 -8.18 5.06 12.03
CA GLU A 267 -8.25 6.28 11.24
C GLU A 267 -9.29 6.17 10.12
N THR A 268 -10.45 6.79 10.32
CA THR A 268 -11.59 6.75 9.37
C THR A 268 -11.25 7.24 7.96
N ARG A 269 -10.26 8.12 7.79
CA ARG A 269 -9.81 8.61 6.48
C ARG A 269 -9.12 7.53 5.64
N ASN A 270 -8.70 6.41 6.25
CA ASN A 270 -8.02 5.31 5.57
C ASN A 270 -8.98 4.33 4.88
N GLY A 271 -10.30 4.55 4.91
CA GLY A 271 -11.30 3.62 4.36
C GLY A 271 -11.04 3.16 2.91
N ARG A 272 -10.59 4.07 2.04
CA ARG A 272 -10.24 3.72 0.63
C ARG A 272 -9.08 2.73 0.54
N VAL A 273 -8.12 2.81 1.47
CA VAL A 273 -6.99 1.87 1.54
C VAL A 273 -7.52 0.48 1.95
N PHE A 274 -8.45 0.41 2.91
CA PHE A 274 -9.07 -0.86 3.31
C PHE A 274 -9.84 -1.49 2.15
N GLU A 275 -10.65 -0.69 1.42
CA GLU A 275 -11.38 -1.16 0.25
C GLU A 275 -10.45 -1.71 -0.85
N TYR A 276 -9.36 -1.00 -1.13
CA TYR A 276 -8.40 -1.38 -2.16
C TYR A 276 -7.65 -2.68 -1.81
N PHE A 277 -7.34 -2.90 -0.52
CA PHE A 277 -6.70 -4.13 -0.03
C PHE A 277 -7.67 -5.21 0.47
N ARG A 278 -9.00 -4.97 0.36
CA ARG A 278 -10.06 -5.84 0.88
C ARG A 278 -9.85 -6.22 2.36
N ILE A 279 -9.44 -5.25 3.18
CA ILE A 279 -9.24 -5.45 4.62
C ILE A 279 -10.55 -5.17 5.36
N THR A 280 -10.94 -6.10 6.22
CA THR A 280 -12.12 -5.99 7.10
C THR A 280 -11.70 -6.08 8.57
N GLU A 281 -12.61 -5.81 9.51
CA GLU A 281 -12.29 -5.83 10.94
C GLU A 281 -11.75 -7.19 11.42
N VAL A 282 -12.22 -8.29 10.82
CA VAL A 282 -11.78 -9.66 11.19
C VAL A 282 -10.39 -10.02 10.65
N ASP A 283 -9.87 -9.26 9.69
CA ASP A 283 -8.52 -9.46 9.15
C ASP A 283 -7.43 -8.90 10.06
N VAL A 284 -7.77 -8.02 10.98
CA VAL A 284 -6.82 -7.14 11.67
C VAL A 284 -6.26 -7.81 12.95
N PRO A 285 -4.92 -7.82 13.17
CA PRO A 285 -3.88 -7.20 12.35
C PRO A 285 -3.59 -7.97 11.06
N ALA A 286 -3.46 -7.24 9.94
CA ALA A 286 -3.20 -7.82 8.62
C ALA A 286 -1.93 -7.26 8.00
N VAL A 287 -1.19 -8.12 7.27
CA VAL A 287 -0.03 -7.72 6.49
C VAL A 287 -0.25 -8.02 5.01
N ARG A 288 0.05 -7.03 4.15
CA ARG A 288 -0.02 -7.16 2.68
C ARG A 288 1.24 -6.64 2.03
N ILE A 289 1.69 -7.26 0.95
CA ILE A 289 2.66 -6.64 0.03
C ILE A 289 1.91 -6.17 -1.23
N LEU A 290 2.25 -4.98 -1.72
CA LEU A 290 1.82 -4.38 -2.98
C LEU A 290 3.06 -4.14 -3.85
N ASN A 291 3.01 -4.58 -5.11
CA ASN A 291 3.90 -4.12 -6.15
C ASN A 291 3.24 -2.99 -6.93
N LEU A 292 3.79 -1.78 -6.86
CA LEU A 292 3.21 -0.59 -7.50
C LEU A 292 3.17 -0.68 -9.04
N THR A 293 4.13 -1.38 -9.65
CA THR A 293 4.26 -1.49 -11.11
C THR A 293 3.20 -2.41 -11.71
N SER A 294 2.99 -3.57 -11.10
CA SER A 294 2.05 -4.62 -11.58
C SER A 294 0.69 -4.59 -10.91
N ASP A 295 0.50 -3.77 -9.87
CA ASP A 295 -0.69 -3.75 -9.00
C ASP A 295 -0.94 -5.10 -8.26
N ALA A 296 0.06 -5.99 -8.29
CA ALA A 296 -0.02 -7.30 -7.66
C ALA A 296 0.04 -7.19 -6.14
N ARG A 297 -0.89 -7.90 -5.47
CA ARG A 297 -1.04 -7.91 -4.02
C ARG A 297 -0.76 -9.30 -3.48
N TYR A 298 -0.23 -9.37 -2.27
CA TYR A 298 0.17 -10.62 -1.60
C TYR A 298 -0.27 -10.57 -0.15
N LYS A 299 -0.81 -11.67 0.37
CA LYS A 299 -1.20 -11.83 1.78
C LYS A 299 -0.11 -12.60 2.52
N MET A 300 0.27 -12.12 3.71
CA MET A 300 1.23 -12.85 4.55
C MET A 300 0.61 -14.20 4.97
N PRO A 301 1.28 -15.34 4.70
CA PRO A 301 0.75 -16.67 5.02
C PRO A 301 1.05 -17.06 6.47
N ALA A 302 0.63 -16.23 7.42
CA ALA A 302 0.81 -16.45 8.85
C ALA A 302 -0.27 -15.72 9.67
N ASP A 303 -0.60 -16.27 10.85
CA ASP A 303 -1.61 -15.70 11.75
C ASP A 303 -1.05 -14.59 12.66
N GLU A 304 0.26 -14.60 12.92
CA GLU A 304 0.91 -13.67 13.84
C GLU A 304 1.96 -12.81 13.13
N VAL A 305 2.01 -11.53 13.51
CA VAL A 305 3.01 -10.56 13.05
C VAL A 305 4.27 -10.69 13.93
N THR A 306 5.13 -11.64 13.58
CA THR A 306 6.45 -11.84 14.21
C THR A 306 7.56 -11.44 13.24
N VAL A 307 8.77 -11.19 13.77
CA VAL A 307 9.94 -10.85 12.95
C VAL A 307 10.24 -11.98 11.95
N GLU A 308 10.13 -13.23 12.37
CA GLU A 308 10.40 -14.42 11.55
C GLU A 308 9.37 -14.55 10.41
N ASN A 309 8.09 -14.37 10.70
CA ASN A 309 7.02 -14.47 9.70
C ASN A 309 7.14 -13.35 8.66
N LEU A 310 7.41 -12.12 9.11
CA LEU A 310 7.64 -10.97 8.22
C LEU A 310 8.87 -11.16 7.35
N ARG A 311 9.98 -11.63 7.94
CA ARG A 311 11.22 -11.93 7.20
C ARG A 311 10.97 -12.99 6.13
N SER A 312 10.35 -14.12 6.52
CA SER A 312 10.01 -15.21 5.61
C SER A 312 9.12 -14.73 4.46
N PHE A 313 8.09 -13.91 4.76
CA PHE A 313 7.19 -13.38 3.76
C PHE A 313 7.89 -12.44 2.77
N CYS A 314 8.66 -11.47 3.27
CA CYS A 314 9.43 -10.55 2.45
C CYS A 314 10.46 -11.27 1.57
N GLN A 315 11.19 -12.25 2.12
CA GLN A 315 12.16 -13.05 1.37
C GLN A 315 11.49 -13.92 0.30
N SER A 316 10.38 -14.57 0.63
CA SER A 316 9.59 -15.35 -0.34
C SER A 316 9.08 -14.48 -1.48
N TYR A 317 8.60 -13.27 -1.17
CA TYR A 317 8.16 -12.29 -2.16
C TYR A 317 9.30 -11.85 -3.09
N LEU A 318 10.43 -11.42 -2.53
CA LEU A 318 11.61 -11.00 -3.32
C LEU A 318 12.20 -12.14 -4.16
N ALA A 319 12.01 -13.40 -3.74
CA ALA A 319 12.41 -14.58 -4.50
C ALA A 319 11.39 -15.00 -5.57
N GLY A 320 10.27 -14.28 -5.73
CA GLY A 320 9.20 -14.62 -6.67
C GLY A 320 8.39 -15.87 -6.29
N LYS A 321 8.44 -16.29 -5.02
CA LYS A 321 7.78 -17.50 -4.50
C LYS A 321 6.50 -17.21 -3.71
N ALA A 322 6.26 -15.96 -3.33
CA ALA A 322 5.02 -15.59 -2.65
C ALA A 322 3.81 -15.79 -3.57
N LYS A 323 2.74 -16.37 -3.03
CA LYS A 323 1.48 -16.57 -3.77
C LYS A 323 0.78 -15.21 -3.94
N GLN A 324 0.58 -14.80 -5.18
CA GLN A 324 -0.20 -13.61 -5.50
C GLN A 324 -1.65 -13.81 -5.05
N HIS A 325 -2.21 -12.81 -4.39
CA HIS A 325 -3.62 -12.78 -4.05
C HIS A 325 -4.44 -12.38 -5.28
N VAL A 326 -5.50 -13.15 -5.51
CA VAL A 326 -6.44 -13.01 -6.62
C VAL A 326 -7.86 -13.08 -6.07
N SER A 327 -8.84 -12.57 -6.82
CA SER A 327 -10.25 -12.65 -6.41
C SER A 327 -10.77 -14.08 -6.25
N SER A 328 -10.21 -15.03 -7.01
CA SER A 328 -10.47 -16.45 -6.86
C SER A 328 -9.32 -17.25 -7.42
N GLU A 329 -9.03 -18.36 -6.77
CA GLU A 329 -8.21 -19.42 -7.35
C GLU A 329 -8.91 -20.07 -8.55
N GLU A 330 -8.13 -20.81 -9.34
CA GLU A 330 -8.68 -21.70 -10.35
C GLU A 330 -9.40 -22.88 -9.69
N ILE A 331 -10.49 -23.35 -10.32
CA ILE A 331 -11.22 -24.52 -9.83
C ILE A 331 -10.32 -25.74 -10.02
N PRO A 332 -9.96 -26.48 -8.96
CA PRO A 332 -9.18 -27.71 -9.10
C PRO A 332 -9.91 -28.75 -9.96
N GLU A 333 -9.20 -29.53 -10.79
CA GLU A 333 -9.83 -30.57 -11.62
C GLU A 333 -10.50 -31.69 -10.80
N ASP A 334 -10.10 -31.83 -9.54
CA ASP A 334 -10.58 -32.81 -8.58
C ASP A 334 -11.42 -32.18 -7.45
N TRP A 335 -11.91 -30.95 -7.65
CA TRP A 335 -12.64 -30.20 -6.63
C TRP A 335 -13.83 -30.94 -6.02
N ASP A 336 -14.46 -31.85 -6.77
CA ASP A 336 -15.61 -32.65 -6.35
C ASP A 336 -15.36 -34.15 -6.23
N LYS A 337 -14.12 -34.62 -6.41
CA LYS A 337 -13.80 -36.06 -6.40
C LYS A 337 -13.77 -36.68 -5.01
N ASN A 338 -13.30 -35.93 -4.01
CA ASN A 338 -13.22 -36.39 -2.62
C ASN A 338 -14.51 -36.10 -1.84
N PRO A 339 -14.75 -36.74 -0.67
CA PRO A 339 -15.92 -36.46 0.16
C PRO A 339 -16.07 -34.97 0.48
N VAL A 340 -14.99 -34.33 0.95
CA VAL A 340 -14.96 -32.87 1.12
C VAL A 340 -14.81 -32.19 -0.24
N LYS A 341 -15.80 -31.40 -0.63
CA LYS A 341 -15.76 -30.59 -1.85
C LYS A 341 -14.88 -29.35 -1.65
N VAL A 342 -14.00 -29.05 -2.59
CA VAL A 342 -13.11 -27.88 -2.57
C VAL A 342 -13.78 -26.75 -3.32
N LEU A 343 -14.05 -25.65 -2.63
CA LEU A 343 -14.59 -24.43 -3.24
C LEU A 343 -13.50 -23.37 -3.37
N VAL A 344 -13.68 -22.55 -4.39
CA VAL A 344 -12.92 -21.34 -4.71
C VAL A 344 -13.94 -20.25 -5.09
N GLY A 345 -13.54 -18.99 -5.16
CA GLY A 345 -14.47 -17.90 -5.48
C GLY A 345 -15.31 -18.12 -6.76
N LYS A 346 -14.74 -18.77 -7.78
CA LYS A 346 -15.39 -19.07 -9.08
C LYS A 346 -16.55 -20.06 -8.98
N ASN A 347 -16.45 -21.11 -8.16
CA ASN A 347 -17.52 -22.13 -8.01
C ASN A 347 -18.32 -21.95 -6.71
N PHE A 348 -17.87 -21.11 -5.77
CA PHE A 348 -18.48 -20.96 -4.46
C PHE A 348 -19.98 -20.69 -4.54
N ASN A 349 -20.39 -19.66 -5.29
CA ASN A 349 -21.80 -19.27 -5.36
C ASN A 349 -22.68 -20.36 -5.97
N GLN A 350 -22.18 -21.06 -7.00
CA GLN A 350 -22.92 -22.13 -7.66
C GLN A 350 -23.16 -23.31 -6.73
N VAL A 351 -22.18 -23.66 -5.89
CA VAL A 351 -22.28 -24.80 -4.98
C VAL A 351 -23.00 -24.41 -3.70
N ALA A 352 -22.53 -23.38 -3.00
CA ALA A 352 -23.05 -22.98 -1.69
C ALA A 352 -24.53 -22.57 -1.74
N PHE A 353 -24.96 -21.81 -2.76
CA PHE A 353 -26.36 -21.37 -2.89
C PHE A 353 -27.21 -22.31 -3.76
N ASN A 354 -26.86 -23.60 -3.83
CA ASN A 354 -27.66 -24.57 -4.54
C ASN A 354 -29.00 -24.79 -3.83
N LYS A 355 -30.11 -24.48 -4.52
CA LYS A 355 -31.47 -24.54 -3.94
C LYS A 355 -31.94 -25.94 -3.53
N THR A 356 -31.26 -27.00 -3.95
CA THR A 356 -31.64 -28.39 -3.65
C THR A 356 -30.67 -29.08 -2.71
N LYS A 357 -29.63 -28.41 -2.21
CA LYS A 357 -28.60 -29.01 -1.35
C LYS A 357 -28.41 -28.15 -0.11
N ASN A 358 -28.21 -28.80 1.03
CA ASN A 358 -27.71 -28.19 2.24
C ASN A 358 -26.18 -28.26 2.18
N VAL A 359 -25.51 -27.12 2.07
CA VAL A 359 -24.05 -27.08 1.91
C VAL A 359 -23.43 -26.55 3.19
N PHE A 360 -22.66 -27.39 3.89
CA PHE A 360 -21.93 -26.99 5.08
C PHE A 360 -20.47 -26.72 4.72
N VAL A 361 -20.03 -25.49 4.91
CA VAL A 361 -18.73 -25.00 4.41
C VAL A 361 -17.83 -24.59 5.57
N MET A 362 -16.62 -25.13 5.59
CA MET A 362 -15.51 -24.65 6.41
C MET A 362 -14.73 -23.57 5.66
N PHE A 363 -14.56 -22.42 6.29
CA PHE A 363 -13.72 -21.32 5.80
C PHE A 363 -12.42 -21.34 6.59
N TYR A 364 -11.31 -21.61 5.92
CA TYR A 364 -10.03 -21.89 6.59
C TYR A 364 -8.86 -21.11 5.99
N ALA A 365 -7.72 -21.16 6.70
CA ALA A 365 -6.41 -20.74 6.19
C ALA A 365 -5.43 -21.92 6.25
N PRO A 366 -4.72 -22.27 5.15
CA PRO A 366 -3.85 -23.46 5.11
C PRO A 366 -2.72 -23.48 6.16
N TRP A 367 -2.21 -22.30 6.52
CA TRP A 367 -1.13 -22.15 7.50
C TRP A 367 -1.61 -22.06 8.95
N SER A 368 -2.92 -21.94 9.19
CA SER A 368 -3.45 -21.78 10.54
C SER A 368 -3.43 -23.10 11.31
N HIS A 369 -2.88 -23.06 12.53
CA HIS A 369 -2.77 -24.24 13.38
C HIS A 369 -4.13 -24.79 13.80
N GLU A 370 -5.07 -23.91 14.17
CA GLU A 370 -6.42 -24.30 14.56
C GLU A 370 -7.20 -24.89 13.37
N CYS A 371 -7.06 -24.31 12.17
CA CYS A 371 -7.65 -24.90 10.96
C CYS A 371 -7.12 -26.32 10.70
N ARG A 372 -5.80 -26.53 10.79
CA ARG A 372 -5.19 -27.84 10.52
C ARG A 372 -5.64 -28.93 11.49
N LYS A 373 -5.89 -28.61 12.76
CA LYS A 373 -6.45 -29.57 13.73
C LYS A 373 -7.83 -30.07 13.34
N LEU A 374 -8.62 -29.22 12.66
CA LEU A 374 -10.01 -29.52 12.29
C LEU A 374 -10.11 -30.25 10.94
N LEU A 375 -9.07 -30.22 10.09
CA LEU A 375 -9.11 -30.88 8.80
C LEU A 375 -9.45 -32.38 8.90
N PRO A 376 -8.85 -33.20 9.80
CA PRO A 376 -9.21 -34.61 9.92
C PRO A 376 -10.67 -34.82 10.35
N ILE A 377 -11.15 -34.03 11.31
CA ILE A 377 -12.55 -34.09 11.77
C ILE A 377 -13.52 -33.72 10.64
N TRP A 378 -13.14 -32.72 9.84
CA TRP A 378 -13.93 -32.28 8.70
C TRP A 378 -13.95 -33.31 7.56
N ASP A 379 -12.84 -34.00 7.35
CA ASP A 379 -12.75 -35.11 6.39
C ASP A 379 -13.63 -36.30 6.87
N GLU A 380 -13.59 -36.67 8.15
CA GLU A 380 -14.46 -37.70 8.75
C GLU A 380 -15.96 -37.34 8.61
N LEU A 381 -16.34 -36.10 8.91
CA LEU A 381 -17.71 -35.62 8.72
C LEU A 381 -18.14 -35.77 7.25
N ALA A 382 -17.28 -35.42 6.30
CA ALA A 382 -17.63 -35.54 4.89
C ALA A 382 -17.79 -36.99 4.43
N GLU A 383 -17.02 -37.92 4.99
CA GLU A 383 -17.17 -39.35 4.73
C GLU A 383 -18.54 -39.87 5.20
N GLU A 384 -19.03 -39.43 6.37
CA GLU A 384 -20.37 -39.80 6.87
C GLU A 384 -21.50 -39.38 5.91
N TYR A 385 -21.36 -38.21 5.28
CA TYR A 385 -22.37 -37.63 4.41
C TYR A 385 -22.13 -37.84 2.91
N GLU A 386 -21.10 -38.58 2.51
CA GLU A 386 -20.72 -38.74 1.10
C GLU A 386 -21.85 -39.31 0.23
N ASN A 387 -22.63 -40.24 0.79
CA ASN A 387 -23.76 -40.89 0.13
C ASN A 387 -25.11 -40.18 0.39
N HIS A 388 -25.11 -39.11 1.20
CA HIS A 388 -26.33 -38.38 1.50
C HIS A 388 -26.74 -37.52 0.30
N LYS A 389 -28.00 -37.67 -0.14
CA LYS A 389 -28.43 -37.02 -1.39
C LYS A 389 -28.45 -35.50 -1.30
N ASP A 390 -28.78 -34.94 -0.14
CA ASP A 390 -29.10 -33.52 0.00
C ASP A 390 -28.10 -32.72 0.84
N ILE A 391 -26.97 -33.33 1.24
CA ILE A 391 -25.96 -32.68 2.08
C ILE A 391 -24.62 -32.67 1.34
N ILE A 392 -23.94 -31.53 1.37
CA ILE A 392 -22.59 -31.36 0.83
C ILE A 392 -21.70 -30.79 1.93
N ILE A 393 -20.62 -31.49 2.25
CA ILE A 393 -19.56 -30.97 3.12
C ILE A 393 -18.46 -30.39 2.23
N ALA A 394 -18.09 -29.14 2.46
CA ALA A 394 -17.16 -28.42 1.62
C ALA A 394 -16.17 -27.59 2.44
N LYS A 395 -15.07 -27.18 1.82
CA LYS A 395 -14.10 -26.26 2.39
C LYS A 395 -13.62 -25.23 1.38
N VAL A 396 -13.23 -24.05 1.86
CA VAL A 396 -12.63 -23.00 1.04
C VAL A 396 -11.50 -22.30 1.78
N ASP A 397 -10.38 -22.11 1.08
CA ASP A 397 -9.30 -21.22 1.53
C ASP A 397 -9.82 -19.78 1.46
N PHE A 398 -10.28 -19.27 2.60
CA PHE A 398 -10.86 -17.95 2.72
C PHE A 398 -9.82 -16.83 2.56
N THR A 399 -8.53 -17.18 2.60
CA THR A 399 -7.43 -16.22 2.45
C THR A 399 -7.00 -16.01 1.01
N ALA A 400 -7.32 -16.96 0.13
CA ALA A 400 -6.97 -16.97 -1.28
C ALA A 400 -8.16 -16.64 -2.22
N ASN A 401 -9.37 -16.46 -1.66
CA ASN A 401 -10.59 -16.25 -2.43
C ASN A 401 -11.42 -15.11 -1.83
N ASP A 402 -11.80 -14.12 -2.65
CA ASP A 402 -12.67 -13.01 -2.27
C ASP A 402 -14.13 -13.49 -2.22
N ILE A 403 -14.60 -13.92 -1.05
CA ILE A 403 -15.97 -14.40 -0.85
C ILE A 403 -16.77 -13.34 -0.10
N GLN A 404 -17.86 -12.89 -0.71
CA GLN A 404 -18.77 -11.93 -0.09
C GLN A 404 -19.73 -12.66 0.85
N LEU A 405 -19.54 -12.48 2.16
CA LEU A 405 -20.43 -12.98 3.20
C LEU A 405 -20.99 -11.80 4.01
N ILE A 406 -22.26 -11.89 4.40
CA ILE A 406 -22.93 -10.88 5.23
C ILE A 406 -22.38 -10.92 6.68
N MET A 407 -21.99 -12.10 7.16
CA MET A 407 -21.47 -12.33 8.51
C MET A 407 -20.05 -12.90 8.42
N LEU A 408 -19.10 -12.00 8.15
CA LEU A 408 -17.67 -12.30 8.13
C LEU A 408 -17.17 -12.65 9.53
N ASP A 409 -16.22 -13.58 9.58
CA ASP A 409 -15.67 -14.10 10.83
C ASP A 409 -14.20 -14.51 10.63
N ARG A 410 -13.48 -14.70 11.73
CA ARG A 410 -12.10 -15.16 11.68
C ARG A 410 -12.07 -16.66 11.48
N TYR A 411 -11.23 -17.14 10.56
CA TYR A 411 -11.06 -18.58 10.34
C TYR A 411 -10.42 -19.28 11.56
N PRO A 412 -10.71 -20.59 11.79
CA PRO A 412 -11.72 -21.36 11.10
C PRO A 412 -13.13 -20.94 11.53
N PHE A 413 -14.04 -20.77 10.56
CA PHE A 413 -15.47 -20.59 10.83
C PHE A 413 -16.30 -21.42 9.87
N PHE A 414 -17.55 -21.66 10.24
CA PHE A 414 -18.42 -22.59 9.55
C PHE A 414 -19.77 -21.96 9.23
N ARG A 415 -20.29 -22.21 8.03
CA ARG A 415 -21.60 -21.74 7.60
C ARG A 415 -22.35 -22.85 6.90
N LEU A 416 -23.62 -23.01 7.25
CA LEU A 416 -24.56 -23.84 6.52
C LEU A 416 -25.35 -22.95 5.56
N PHE A 417 -25.43 -23.38 4.31
CA PHE A 417 -26.26 -22.81 3.28
C PHE A 417 -27.40 -23.80 3.01
N PRO A 418 -28.59 -23.58 3.60
CA PRO A 418 -29.69 -24.54 3.50
C PRO A 418 -30.29 -24.59 2.09
N ALA A 419 -30.84 -25.74 1.74
CA ALA A 419 -31.67 -25.87 0.54
C ALA A 419 -32.91 -24.96 0.63
N GLY A 420 -33.41 -24.51 -0.52
CA GLY A 420 -34.61 -23.67 -0.64
C GLY A 420 -34.32 -22.25 -1.14
N SER A 421 -35.34 -21.39 -1.04
CA SER A 421 -35.34 -20.03 -1.59
C SER A 421 -35.03 -18.93 -0.57
N ASP A 422 -34.98 -19.27 0.72
CA ASP A 422 -34.85 -18.27 1.79
C ASP A 422 -33.43 -17.65 1.84
N ASN A 423 -32.43 -18.26 1.19
CA ASN A 423 -31.02 -17.82 1.16
C ASN A 423 -30.43 -17.42 2.53
N GLN A 424 -31.06 -17.81 3.64
CA GLN A 424 -30.60 -17.50 4.99
C GLN A 424 -29.43 -18.42 5.33
N VAL A 425 -28.22 -17.85 5.28
CA VAL A 425 -27.00 -18.51 5.72
C VAL A 425 -27.05 -18.66 7.23
N VAL A 426 -26.80 -19.88 7.73
CA VAL A 426 -26.83 -20.20 9.15
C VAL A 426 -25.40 -20.27 9.67
N VAL A 427 -25.13 -19.50 10.73
CA VAL A 427 -23.86 -19.54 11.46
C VAL A 427 -23.82 -20.80 12.33
N TYR A 428 -22.65 -21.44 12.37
CA TYR A 428 -22.37 -22.48 13.35
C TYR A 428 -21.41 -21.93 14.40
N ASP A 429 -21.85 -21.96 15.65
CA ASP A 429 -21.17 -21.46 16.85
C ASP A 429 -21.02 -22.56 17.93
N GLY A 430 -21.28 -23.82 17.57
CA GLY A 430 -21.15 -24.99 18.44
C GLY A 430 -19.72 -25.51 18.59
N GLU A 431 -19.57 -26.63 19.31
CA GLU A 431 -18.26 -27.25 19.55
C GLU A 431 -17.64 -27.84 18.27
N HIS A 432 -16.31 -27.80 18.14
CA HIS A 432 -15.63 -28.30 16.93
C HIS A 432 -15.31 -29.80 17.03
N THR A 433 -16.32 -30.63 17.27
CA THR A 433 -16.23 -32.09 17.31
C THR A 433 -17.08 -32.72 16.20
N LEU A 434 -16.77 -33.96 15.81
CA LEU A 434 -17.52 -34.69 14.78
C LEU A 434 -19.01 -34.78 15.17
N GLU A 435 -19.28 -35.13 16.42
CA GLU A 435 -20.64 -35.32 16.94
C GLU A 435 -21.46 -34.03 16.89
N ALA A 436 -20.87 -32.90 17.30
CA ALA A 436 -21.56 -31.61 17.31
C ALA A 436 -21.82 -31.10 15.88
N PHE A 437 -20.87 -31.30 14.96
CA PHE A 437 -21.09 -30.97 13.55
C PHE A 437 -22.18 -31.83 12.93
N ALA A 438 -22.17 -33.14 13.17
CA ALA A 438 -23.18 -34.05 12.64
C ALA A 438 -24.57 -33.70 13.19
N GLU A 439 -24.71 -33.51 14.50
CA GLU A 439 -25.98 -33.11 15.13
C GLU A 439 -26.54 -31.83 14.51
N PHE A 440 -25.69 -30.80 14.33
CA PHE A 440 -26.10 -29.55 13.71
C PHE A 440 -26.56 -29.72 12.26
N VAL A 441 -25.80 -30.47 11.45
CA VAL A 441 -26.15 -30.72 10.05
C VAL A 441 -27.48 -31.48 9.95
N GLU A 442 -27.71 -32.50 10.79
CA GLU A 442 -28.97 -33.24 10.83
C GLU A 442 -30.15 -32.37 11.28
N GLU A 443 -29.98 -31.58 12.33
CA GLU A 443 -31.04 -30.72 12.85
C GLU A 443 -31.48 -29.69 11.81
N ARG A 444 -30.52 -29.04 11.14
CA ARG A 444 -30.77 -27.95 10.21
C ARG A 444 -31.13 -28.40 8.80
N SER A 445 -30.83 -29.65 8.43
CA SER A 445 -31.16 -30.23 7.12
C SER A 445 -32.53 -30.92 7.07
N LYS A 446 -33.27 -30.98 8.19
CA LYS A 446 -34.65 -31.50 8.21
C LYS A 446 -35.57 -30.64 7.33
N PRO A 447 -36.49 -31.24 6.56
CA PRO A 447 -37.46 -30.48 5.78
C PRO A 447 -38.28 -29.60 6.74
N LYS A 448 -38.31 -28.28 6.51
CA LYS A 448 -39.29 -27.42 7.18
C LYS A 448 -40.67 -27.99 6.85
N ALA A 449 -41.40 -28.48 7.84
CA ALA A 449 -42.78 -28.90 7.64
C ALA A 449 -43.54 -27.76 6.98
N GLU A 450 -44.16 -28.02 5.83
CA GLU A 450 -45.09 -27.08 5.22
C GLU A 450 -46.13 -26.74 6.28
N VAL A 451 -46.06 -25.52 6.82
CA VAL A 451 -47.19 -24.94 7.51
C VAL A 451 -48.23 -24.78 6.40
N ARG A 452 -49.12 -25.76 6.25
CA ARG A 452 -50.38 -25.59 5.53
C ARG A 452 -51.03 -24.37 6.17
N GLY A 453 -50.91 -23.23 5.50
CA GLY A 453 -51.62 -22.03 5.88
C GLY A 453 -53.08 -22.42 6.05
N LYS A 454 -53.61 -22.26 7.26
CA LYS A 454 -55.05 -22.11 7.40
C LYS A 454 -55.41 -20.91 6.54
N ASP A 455 -56.22 -21.16 5.52
CA ASP A 455 -56.81 -20.15 4.67
C ASP A 455 -57.55 -19.13 5.55
N PRO A 456 -57.13 -17.84 5.59
CA PRO A 456 -57.80 -16.82 6.38
C PRO A 456 -59.23 -16.53 5.93
N SER A 457 -59.68 -17.11 4.81
CA SER A 457 -61.00 -16.85 4.23
C SER A 457 -62.16 -17.68 4.82
N GLN A 458 -61.89 -18.60 5.76
CA GLN A 458 -62.95 -19.37 6.44
C GLN A 458 -63.37 -18.84 7.83
N GLU A 459 -62.61 -17.95 8.48
CA GLU A 459 -63.00 -17.38 9.78
C GLU A 459 -63.86 -16.11 9.69
N ILE A 460 -64.08 -15.54 8.49
CA ILE A 460 -64.85 -14.28 8.33
C ILE A 460 -66.37 -14.53 8.13
N LYS A 461 -66.84 -15.78 8.02
CA LYS A 461 -68.27 -16.05 7.75
C LYS A 461 -69.14 -16.38 8.96
N GLU A 462 -68.59 -16.55 10.17
CA GLU A 462 -69.43 -16.79 11.37
C GLU A 462 -69.72 -15.54 12.22
N ASP A 463 -68.97 -14.45 12.06
CA ASP A 463 -69.16 -13.23 12.85
C ASP A 463 -70.08 -12.17 12.21
N LEU A 464 -70.60 -12.41 10.99
CA LEU A 464 -71.47 -11.46 10.27
C LEU A 464 -72.98 -11.81 10.29
N ILE A 465 -73.41 -12.80 11.08
CA ILE A 465 -74.83 -13.19 11.18
C ILE A 465 -75.45 -12.91 12.58
N LYS A 466 -74.70 -12.32 13.53
CA LYS A 466 -75.21 -12.08 14.89
C LYS A 466 -75.55 -10.62 15.27
N GLU A 467 -75.56 -9.68 14.31
CA GLU A 467 -75.94 -8.29 14.62
C GLU A 467 -77.15 -7.71 13.88
N GLU A 468 -77.95 -8.52 13.17
CA GLU A 468 -79.31 -8.12 12.77
C GLU A 468 -80.29 -9.31 12.89
N LEU A 469 -80.91 -9.45 14.07
CA LEU A 469 -82.33 -9.79 14.30
C LEU A 469 -82.65 -9.94 15.80
#